data_AF-A0A853ZUW5-F1
#
_entry.id   AF-A0A853ZUW5-F1
#
_cell.length_a   1.000
_cell.length_b   1.000
_cell.length_c   1.000
_cell.angle_alpha   90.00
_cell.angle_beta   90.00
_cell.angle_gamma   90.00
#
_symmetry.space_group_name_H-M   'P 1'
#
loop_
_entity.id
_entity.type
_entity.pdbx_description
1 polymer ?
#
loop_
_entity_poly.entity_id
_entity_poly.type
_entity_poly.pdbx_seq_one_letter_code
_entity_poly.pdbx_strand_id
1 'polypeptide(L)'
;MNTTLVELISKISSGCMGDDDIATIAAEAAQAYADPAAFLAANPDINYDDSFPISLGEWVVIGSLPDTVLFQADTYMDLFAQIVASFGPGVAFNIKPKQLAKTEALTALNRIQIQMGSMNPEKGGYVLMNLSQPLDDEIQVVLVYGNDVPRVLELCAEAGISAAPSLDALKVAVHV
;
A
#
# COMPACT_ATOMS: atom_id res chain seq x y z
N MET A 1 -8.53 -13.81 11.22
CA MET A 1 -8.43 -13.12 9.92
C MET A 1 -9.11 -11.77 9.95
N ASN A 2 -10.45 -11.66 10.09
CA ASN A 2 -11.13 -10.35 10.04
C ASN A 2 -10.52 -9.29 10.99
N THR A 3 -10.30 -9.60 12.27
CA THR A 3 -9.66 -8.66 13.22
C THR A 3 -8.26 -8.20 12.78
N THR A 4 -7.43 -9.13 12.29
CA THR A 4 -6.11 -8.84 11.71
C THR A 4 -6.24 -7.87 10.52
N LEU A 5 -7.20 -8.10 9.62
CA LEU A 5 -7.42 -7.26 8.45
C LEU A 5 -7.97 -5.88 8.82
N VAL A 6 -8.87 -5.78 9.79
CA VAL A 6 -9.35 -4.48 10.30
C VAL A 6 -8.18 -3.66 10.83
N GLU A 7 -7.32 -4.26 11.66
CA GLU A 7 -6.15 -3.58 12.21
C GLU A 7 -5.16 -3.19 11.10
N LEU A 8 -4.90 -4.10 10.15
CA LEU A 8 -3.98 -3.85 9.04
C LEU A 8 -4.46 -2.68 8.17
N ILE A 9 -5.71 -2.71 7.70
CA ILE A 9 -6.29 -1.69 6.82
C ILE A 9 -6.34 -0.34 7.56
N SER A 10 -6.68 -0.34 8.85
CA SER A 10 -6.63 0.87 9.69
C SER A 10 -5.23 1.49 9.72
N LYS A 11 -4.17 0.67 9.83
CA LYS A 11 -2.78 1.13 9.87
C LYS A 11 -2.27 1.63 8.53
N ILE A 12 -2.53 0.90 7.43
CA ILE A 12 -2.05 1.27 6.09
C ILE A 12 -2.84 2.43 5.48
N SER A 13 -4.07 2.69 5.94
CA SER A 13 -4.83 3.88 5.52
C SER A 13 -4.35 5.17 6.17
N SER A 14 -3.53 5.10 7.22
CA SER A 14 -3.00 6.28 7.94
C SER A 14 -4.06 7.31 8.38
N GLY A 15 -5.32 6.89 8.55
CA GLY A 15 -6.46 7.73 8.91
C GLY A 15 -7.25 8.32 7.73
N CYS A 16 -6.97 7.90 6.49
CA CYS A 16 -7.69 8.35 5.29
C CYS A 16 -9.03 7.62 5.06
N MET A 17 -9.30 6.53 5.76
CA MET A 17 -10.51 5.72 5.63
C MET A 17 -11.35 5.75 6.90
N GLY A 18 -12.68 5.69 6.75
CA GLY A 18 -13.60 5.55 7.88
C GLY A 18 -13.66 4.13 8.41
N ASP A 19 -14.00 3.97 9.69
CA ASP A 19 -14.05 2.66 10.35
C ASP A 19 -15.03 1.68 9.67
N ASP A 20 -16.16 2.18 9.13
CA ASP A 20 -17.15 1.36 8.43
C ASP A 20 -16.62 0.81 7.10
N ASP A 21 -15.87 1.62 6.33
CA ASP A 21 -15.25 1.19 5.09
C ASP A 21 -14.17 0.14 5.36
N ILE A 22 -13.34 0.38 6.39
CA ILE A 22 -12.32 -0.56 6.86
C ILE A 22 -12.95 -1.89 7.25
N ALA A 23 -14.02 -1.85 8.05
CA ALA A 23 -14.72 -3.06 8.51
C ALA A 23 -15.34 -3.85 7.36
N THR A 24 -15.89 -3.15 6.36
CA THR A 24 -16.50 -3.76 5.17
C THR A 24 -15.44 -4.51 4.36
N ILE A 25 -14.34 -3.87 3.99
CA ILE A 25 -13.25 -4.50 3.22
C ILE A 25 -12.67 -5.69 3.98
N ALA A 26 -12.41 -5.52 5.28
CA ALA A 26 -11.89 -6.60 6.11
C ALA A 26 -12.84 -7.80 6.22
N ALA A 27 -14.17 -7.56 6.19
CA ALA A 27 -15.17 -8.61 6.22
C ALA A 27 -15.21 -9.39 4.90
N GLU A 28 -15.22 -8.69 3.77
CA GLU A 28 -15.21 -9.30 2.44
C GLU A 28 -13.94 -10.11 2.21
N ALA A 29 -12.77 -9.51 2.47
CA ALA A 29 -11.49 -10.20 2.37
C ALA A 29 -11.42 -11.42 3.29
N ALA A 30 -11.91 -11.32 4.54
CA ALA A 30 -11.92 -12.46 5.46
C ALA A 30 -12.79 -13.62 4.96
N GLN A 31 -13.91 -13.34 4.27
CA GLN A 31 -14.72 -14.38 3.63
C GLN A 31 -13.96 -15.03 2.47
N ALA A 32 -13.31 -14.21 1.63
CA ALA A 32 -12.47 -14.68 0.53
C ALA A 32 -11.29 -15.55 1.01
N TYR A 33 -10.67 -15.23 2.16
CA TYR A 33 -9.65 -16.07 2.78
C TYR A 33 -10.21 -17.40 3.32
N ALA A 34 -11.45 -17.40 3.83
CA ALA A 34 -12.04 -18.57 4.49
C ALA A 34 -12.59 -19.60 3.50
N ASP A 35 -13.25 -19.14 2.43
CA ASP A 35 -13.82 -20.00 1.39
C ASP A 35 -13.81 -19.29 0.02
N PRO A 36 -12.68 -19.37 -0.71
CA PRO A 36 -12.55 -18.71 -2.01
C PRO A 36 -13.62 -19.14 -3.02
N ALA A 37 -13.98 -20.44 -3.02
CA ALA A 37 -14.95 -20.98 -3.97
C ALA A 37 -16.36 -20.44 -3.72
N ALA A 38 -16.79 -20.40 -2.44
CA ALA A 38 -18.07 -19.80 -2.08
C ALA A 38 -18.10 -18.29 -2.35
N PHE A 39 -16.97 -17.60 -2.10
CA PHE A 39 -16.86 -16.17 -2.36
C PHE A 39 -17.01 -15.85 -3.86
N LEU A 40 -16.32 -16.58 -4.74
CA LEU A 40 -16.45 -16.40 -6.20
C LEU A 40 -17.86 -16.76 -6.70
N ALA A 41 -18.49 -17.81 -6.16
CA ALA A 41 -19.86 -18.18 -6.52
C ALA A 41 -20.88 -17.09 -6.12
N ALA A 42 -20.64 -16.38 -5.02
CA ALA A 42 -21.48 -15.26 -4.57
C ALA A 42 -21.21 -13.96 -5.35
N ASN A 43 -20.04 -13.83 -5.97
CA ASN A 43 -19.58 -12.63 -6.66
C ASN A 43 -19.16 -12.95 -8.11
N PRO A 44 -20.11 -13.30 -9.00
CA PRO A 44 -19.80 -13.78 -10.35
C PRO A 44 -19.15 -12.72 -11.27
N ASP A 45 -19.21 -11.44 -10.89
CA ASP A 45 -18.61 -10.35 -11.64
C ASP A 45 -17.11 -10.14 -11.31
N ILE A 46 -16.58 -10.82 -10.29
CA ILE A 46 -15.16 -10.74 -9.94
C ILE A 46 -14.32 -11.46 -11.00
N ASN A 47 -13.39 -10.71 -11.58
CA ASN A 47 -12.41 -11.23 -12.54
C ASN A 47 -11.14 -11.70 -11.82
N TYR A 48 -11.26 -12.80 -11.08
CA TYR A 48 -10.13 -13.47 -10.43
C TYR A 48 -10.07 -14.93 -10.88
N ASP A 49 -8.86 -15.42 -11.14
CA ASP A 49 -8.57 -16.82 -11.38
C ASP A 49 -7.23 -17.25 -10.77
N ASP A 50 -6.91 -18.53 -10.87
CA ASP A 50 -5.69 -19.12 -10.26
C ASP A 50 -4.39 -18.73 -10.98
N SER A 51 -4.43 -17.89 -12.02
CA SER A 51 -3.23 -17.34 -12.67
C SER A 51 -2.65 -16.12 -11.93
N PHE A 52 -3.45 -15.48 -11.07
CA PHE A 52 -2.97 -14.39 -10.24
C PHE A 52 -1.90 -14.90 -9.25
N PRO A 53 -0.83 -14.11 -9.01
CA PRO A 53 0.26 -14.53 -8.14
C PRO A 53 -0.04 -14.39 -6.64
N ILE A 54 -1.21 -13.84 -6.30
CA ILE A 54 -1.68 -13.56 -4.94
C ILE A 54 -2.97 -14.32 -4.68
N SER A 55 -3.26 -14.61 -3.41
CA SER A 55 -4.51 -15.29 -3.04
C SER A 55 -5.74 -14.40 -3.26
N LEU A 56 -6.93 -15.00 -3.41
CA LEU A 56 -8.17 -14.24 -3.56
C LEU A 56 -8.42 -13.30 -2.37
N GLY A 57 -8.12 -13.74 -1.14
CA GLY A 57 -8.26 -12.88 0.05
C GLY A 57 -7.34 -11.66 0.00
N GLU A 58 -6.10 -11.84 -0.45
CA GLU A 58 -5.16 -10.74 -0.67
C GLU A 58 -5.62 -9.83 -1.80
N TRP A 59 -6.08 -10.41 -2.91
CA TRP A 59 -6.61 -9.68 -4.06
C TRP A 59 -7.80 -8.80 -3.67
N VAL A 60 -8.72 -9.29 -2.84
CA VAL A 60 -9.84 -8.48 -2.31
C VAL A 60 -9.32 -7.34 -1.44
N VAL A 61 -8.33 -7.57 -0.58
CA VAL A 61 -7.74 -6.45 0.21
C VAL A 61 -7.19 -5.39 -0.73
N ILE A 62 -6.32 -5.75 -1.66
CA ILE A 62 -5.61 -4.80 -2.53
C ILE A 62 -6.58 -4.08 -3.48
N GLY A 63 -7.48 -4.83 -4.12
CA GLY A 63 -8.43 -4.29 -5.10
C GLY A 63 -9.54 -3.42 -4.49
N SER A 64 -9.74 -3.46 -3.17
CA SER A 64 -10.73 -2.64 -2.48
C SER A 64 -10.14 -1.38 -1.83
N LEU A 65 -8.81 -1.23 -1.78
CA LEU A 65 -8.20 0.00 -1.25
C LEU A 65 -8.39 1.16 -2.24
N PRO A 66 -8.77 2.36 -1.77
CA PRO A 66 -8.88 3.52 -2.64
C PRO A 66 -7.49 4.03 -3.06
N ASP A 67 -7.43 4.74 -4.19
CA ASP A 67 -6.23 5.38 -4.76
C ASP A 67 -5.58 6.44 -3.82
N THR A 68 -6.25 6.80 -2.73
CA THR A 68 -5.72 7.66 -1.66
C THR A 68 -4.93 6.90 -0.60
N VAL A 69 -4.98 5.56 -0.64
CA VAL A 69 -4.31 4.64 0.30
C VAL A 69 -3.30 3.77 -0.44
N LEU A 70 -3.72 3.11 -1.52
CA LEU A 70 -2.85 2.32 -2.38
C LEU A 70 -2.40 3.16 -3.57
N PHE A 71 -1.11 3.48 -3.63
CA PHE A 71 -0.52 4.24 -4.72
C PHE A 71 0.15 3.30 -5.71
N GLN A 72 -0.25 3.39 -6.97
CA GLN A 72 0.24 2.54 -8.05
C GLN A 72 0.68 3.40 -9.23
N ALA A 73 1.89 3.15 -9.75
CA ALA A 73 2.41 3.90 -10.89
C ALA A 73 3.58 3.20 -11.58
N ASP A 74 3.74 3.45 -12.87
CA ASP A 74 4.92 3.03 -13.65
C ASP A 74 6.18 3.85 -13.35
N THR A 75 6.06 5.07 -12.81
CA THR A 75 7.21 5.95 -12.56
C THR A 75 7.18 6.62 -11.20
N TYR A 76 8.36 6.88 -10.62
CA TYR A 76 8.45 7.64 -9.36
C TYR A 76 7.95 9.09 -9.46
N MET A 77 7.94 9.66 -10.67
CA MET A 77 7.32 10.97 -10.89
C MET A 77 5.81 10.87 -10.69
N ASP A 78 5.17 9.90 -11.33
CA ASP A 78 3.72 9.72 -11.27
C ASP A 78 3.28 9.24 -9.89
N LEU A 79 4.03 8.31 -9.28
CA LEU A 79 3.84 7.90 -7.90
C LEU A 79 3.82 9.11 -6.96
N PHE A 80 4.84 9.96 -7.05
CA PHE A 80 4.91 11.12 -6.17
C PHE A 80 3.85 12.17 -6.49
N ALA A 81 3.40 12.26 -7.74
CA ALA A 81 2.27 13.13 -8.10
C ALA A 81 0.96 12.66 -7.44
N GLN A 82 0.67 11.35 -7.47
CA GLN A 82 -0.48 10.77 -6.78
C GLN A 82 -0.40 10.99 -5.27
N ILE A 83 0.78 10.74 -4.67
CA ILE A 83 1.01 11.02 -3.25
C ILE A 83 0.74 12.50 -2.95
N VAL A 84 1.33 13.44 -3.68
CA VAL A 84 1.08 14.88 -3.43
C VAL A 84 -0.40 15.23 -3.55
N ALA A 85 -1.13 14.63 -4.49
CA ALA A 85 -2.55 14.86 -4.70
C ALA A 85 -3.44 14.28 -3.59
N SER A 86 -3.01 13.21 -2.90
CA SER A 86 -3.74 12.65 -1.75
C SER A 86 -3.65 13.55 -0.52
N PHE A 87 -2.65 14.43 -0.46
CA PHE A 87 -2.58 15.49 0.55
C PHE A 87 -3.35 16.73 0.10
N GLY A 88 -4.07 17.36 1.03
CA GLY A 88 -4.84 18.58 0.76
C GLY A 88 -3.96 19.76 0.31
N PRO A 89 -4.56 20.78 -0.35
CA PRO A 89 -3.83 21.88 -1.00
C PRO A 89 -2.99 22.77 -0.07
N GLY A 90 -3.13 22.62 1.25
CA GLY A 90 -2.36 23.35 2.26
C GLY A 90 -1.05 22.68 2.67
N VAL A 91 -0.75 21.47 2.17
CA VAL A 91 0.44 20.73 2.56
C VAL A 91 1.61 21.11 1.67
N ALA A 92 2.70 21.60 2.28
CA ALA A 92 3.90 22.01 1.57
C ALA A 92 4.84 20.83 1.34
N PHE A 93 5.26 20.63 0.10
CA PHE A 93 6.28 19.65 -0.30
C PHE A 93 7.55 20.37 -0.76
N ASN A 94 8.72 19.91 -0.31
CA ASN A 94 10.01 20.53 -0.65
C ASN A 94 10.49 20.15 -2.05
N ILE A 95 10.04 19.00 -2.54
CA ILE A 95 10.31 18.51 -3.90
C ILE A 95 9.01 18.48 -4.71
N LYS A 96 9.13 18.56 -6.04
CA LYS A 96 8.03 18.48 -7.00
C LYS A 96 8.18 17.21 -7.85
N PRO A 97 7.07 16.56 -8.25
CA PRO A 97 7.11 15.37 -9.12
C PRO A 97 8.05 15.48 -10.32
N LYS A 98 7.98 16.59 -11.06
CA LYS A 98 8.85 16.84 -12.23
C LYS A 98 10.36 16.78 -11.97
N GLN A 99 10.80 16.93 -10.71
CA GLN A 99 12.22 16.81 -10.35
C GLN A 99 12.69 15.34 -10.32
N LEU A 100 11.77 14.38 -10.42
CA LEU A 100 12.04 12.93 -10.42
C LEU A 100 12.11 12.32 -11.83
N ALA A 101 11.61 13.00 -12.87
CA ALA A 101 11.42 12.46 -14.24
C ALA A 101 12.68 11.87 -14.94
N LYS A 102 13.89 12.18 -14.46
CA LYS A 102 15.16 11.67 -15.00
C LYS A 102 16.11 11.20 -13.89
N THR A 103 15.54 10.84 -12.75
CA THR A 103 16.29 10.40 -11.58
C THR A 103 16.27 8.88 -11.54
N GLU A 104 17.43 8.25 -11.32
CA GLU A 104 17.53 6.81 -11.10
C GLU A 104 16.62 6.34 -9.96
N ALA A 105 16.07 5.13 -10.07
CA ALA A 105 15.04 4.58 -9.17
C ALA A 105 15.37 4.77 -7.68
N LEU A 106 16.56 4.32 -7.25
CA LEU A 106 16.99 4.43 -5.86
C LEU A 106 17.08 5.88 -5.37
N THR A 107 17.57 6.78 -6.23
CA THR A 107 17.68 8.20 -5.88
C THR A 107 16.29 8.86 -5.81
N ALA A 108 15.39 8.50 -6.72
CA ALA A 108 14.03 9.01 -6.74
C ALA A 108 13.25 8.56 -5.50
N LEU A 109 13.24 7.26 -5.21
CA LEU A 109 12.58 6.69 -4.04
C LEU A 109 13.16 7.25 -2.73
N ASN A 110 14.48 7.40 -2.62
CA ASN A 110 15.10 7.99 -1.44
C ASN A 110 14.66 9.45 -1.22
N ARG A 111 14.52 10.25 -2.28
CA ARG A 111 14.03 11.63 -2.17
C ARG A 111 12.57 11.68 -1.71
N ILE A 112 11.71 10.79 -2.24
CA ILE A 112 10.32 10.68 -1.79
C ILE A 112 10.30 10.27 -0.32
N GLN A 113 11.06 9.24 0.08
CA GLN A 113 11.10 8.77 1.46
C GLN A 113 11.61 9.84 2.44
N ILE A 114 12.59 10.66 2.07
CA ILE A 114 13.04 11.80 2.89
C ILE A 114 11.93 12.83 3.07
N GLN A 115 11.23 13.17 1.98
CA GLN A 115 10.10 14.09 2.02
C GLN A 115 9.00 13.55 2.95
N MET A 116 8.57 12.31 2.74
CA MET A 116 7.50 11.66 3.49
C MET A 116 7.86 11.43 4.97
N GLY A 117 9.10 11.06 5.27
CA GLY A 117 9.59 10.87 6.63
C GLY A 117 9.70 12.16 7.44
N SER A 118 9.74 13.33 6.77
CA SER A 118 9.77 14.63 7.46
C SER A 118 8.38 15.13 7.90
N MET A 119 7.31 14.53 7.38
CA MET A 119 5.93 14.90 7.67
C MET A 119 5.45 14.17 8.93
N ASN A 120 4.50 14.71 9.70
CA ASN A 120 3.95 14.05 10.89
C ASN A 120 5.00 13.43 11.85
N PRO A 121 5.99 14.22 12.34
CA PRO A 121 7.11 13.71 13.13
C PRO A 121 6.67 13.02 14.43
N GLU A 122 5.55 13.43 15.03
CA GLU A 122 4.98 12.79 16.23
C GLU A 122 4.58 11.32 16.01
N LYS A 123 4.35 10.93 14.76
CA LYS A 123 4.02 9.56 14.35
C LYS A 123 5.22 8.80 13.75
N GLY A 124 6.43 9.38 13.82
CA GLY A 124 7.64 8.84 13.19
C GLY A 124 7.73 9.11 11.69
N GLY A 125 6.85 9.98 11.18
CA GLY A 125 6.68 10.30 9.76
C GLY A 125 6.17 9.17 8.89
N TYR A 126 6.05 9.40 7.58
CA TYR A 126 5.54 8.38 6.66
C TYR A 126 6.67 7.54 6.07
N VAL A 127 6.48 6.23 6.10
CA VAL A 127 7.32 5.24 5.42
C VAL A 127 6.55 4.71 4.22
N LEU A 128 7.20 4.73 3.06
CA LEU A 128 6.70 4.05 1.88
C LEU A 128 6.92 2.56 2.08
N MET A 129 5.84 1.80 1.99
CA MET A 129 5.84 0.36 2.17
C MET A 129 5.35 -0.29 0.89
N ASN A 130 6.15 -1.18 0.30
CA ASN A 130 5.65 -2.11 -0.68
C ASN A 130 4.61 -2.98 0.02
N LEU A 131 3.44 -3.12 -0.59
CA LEU A 131 2.35 -3.93 -0.08
C LEU A 131 1.86 -4.84 -1.20
N SER A 132 1.84 -6.14 -0.97
CA SER A 132 1.52 -7.18 -1.95
C SER A 132 2.43 -7.14 -3.19
N GLN A 133 2.14 -8.01 -4.15
CA GLN A 133 2.78 -8.03 -5.46
C GLN A 133 2.04 -7.05 -6.40
N PRO A 134 2.75 -6.17 -7.13
CA PRO A 134 2.14 -5.37 -8.18
C PRO A 134 1.55 -6.25 -9.28
N LEU A 135 0.34 -5.93 -9.73
CA LEU A 135 -0.37 -6.67 -10.77
C LEU A 135 -0.33 -5.96 -12.13
N ASP A 136 -0.57 -4.65 -12.14
CA ASP A 136 -0.70 -3.85 -13.37
C ASP A 136 0.48 -2.88 -13.56
N ASP A 137 0.83 -2.11 -12.52
CA ASP A 137 1.91 -1.12 -12.52
C ASP A 137 3.24 -1.67 -11.99
N GLU A 138 4.35 -1.00 -12.30
CA GLU A 138 5.67 -1.37 -11.78
C GLU A 138 5.84 -1.13 -10.27
N ILE A 139 5.14 -0.14 -9.70
CA ILE A 139 5.28 0.28 -8.30
C ILE A 139 3.92 0.20 -7.61
N GLN A 140 3.88 -0.41 -6.43
CA GLN A 140 2.69 -0.48 -5.56
C GLN A 140 3.10 -0.23 -4.11
N VAL A 141 2.61 0.86 -3.53
CA VAL A 141 3.00 1.27 -2.17
C VAL A 141 1.83 1.83 -1.38
N VAL A 142 1.92 1.71 -0.06
CA VAL A 142 1.09 2.42 0.91
C VAL A 142 1.96 3.35 1.77
N LEU A 143 1.35 4.37 2.36
CA LEU A 143 2.00 5.26 3.33
C LEU A 143 1.63 4.82 4.75
N VAL A 144 2.64 4.41 5.52
CA VAL A 144 2.46 3.94 6.90
C VAL A 144 3.19 4.88 7.85
N TYR A 145 2.58 5.21 8.98
CA TYR A 145 3.30 5.94 10.04
C TYR A 145 4.50 5.12 10.54
N GLY A 146 5.66 5.75 10.71
CA GLY A 146 6.90 5.09 11.09
C GLY A 146 6.78 4.29 12.39
N ASN A 147 6.01 4.78 13.35
CA ASN A 147 5.73 4.09 14.61
C ASN A 147 4.88 2.81 14.43
N ASP A 148 4.13 2.72 13.33
CA ASP A 148 3.22 1.61 13.02
C ASP A 148 3.86 0.54 12.12
N VAL A 149 5.01 0.83 11.50
CA VAL A 149 5.70 -0.10 10.57
C VAL A 149 5.94 -1.49 11.17
N PRO A 150 6.45 -1.65 12.41
CA PRO A 150 6.66 -2.99 12.97
C PRO A 150 5.37 -3.79 13.05
N ARG A 151 4.26 -3.16 13.48
CA ARG A 151 2.98 -3.82 13.61
C ARG A 151 2.36 -4.15 12.25
N VAL A 152 2.51 -3.27 11.27
CA VAL A 152 2.05 -3.55 9.89
C VAL A 152 2.77 -4.76 9.30
N LEU A 153 4.09 -4.89 9.51
CA LEU A 153 4.84 -6.06 9.05
C LEU A 153 4.35 -7.37 9.69
N GLU A 154 4.06 -7.36 10.99
CA GLU A 154 3.47 -8.51 11.69
C GLU A 154 2.10 -8.88 11.12
N LEU A 155 1.22 -7.89 10.95
CA LEU A 155 -0.14 -8.09 10.42
C LEU A 155 -0.14 -8.59 8.97
N CYS A 156 0.75 -8.07 8.14
CA CYS A 156 0.95 -8.56 6.78
C CYS A 156 1.42 -10.02 6.79
N ALA A 157 2.37 -10.39 7.64
CA ALA A 157 2.81 -11.78 7.78
C ALA A 157 1.70 -12.72 8.28
N GLU A 158 0.86 -12.26 9.23
CA GLU A 158 -0.32 -13.00 9.71
C GLU A 158 -1.37 -13.19 8.59
N ALA A 159 -1.55 -12.19 7.73
CA ALA A 159 -2.49 -12.21 6.62
C ALA A 159 -1.93 -12.94 5.38
N GLY A 160 -0.64 -13.26 5.34
CA GLY A 160 0.02 -13.83 4.17
C GLY A 160 0.30 -12.80 3.06
N ILE A 161 0.28 -11.51 3.36
CA ILE A 161 0.52 -10.42 2.41
C ILE A 161 2.01 -10.05 2.46
N SER A 162 2.67 -10.03 1.30
CA SER A 162 4.06 -9.58 1.23
C SER A 162 4.15 -8.08 1.54
N ALA A 163 5.07 -7.68 2.42
CA ALA A 163 5.30 -6.27 2.70
C ALA A 163 6.75 -5.99 3.11
N ALA A 164 7.26 -4.83 2.70
CA ALA A 164 8.59 -4.36 3.09
C ALA A 164 8.71 -2.84 2.92
N PRO A 165 9.53 -2.15 3.73
CA PRO A 165 9.88 -0.76 3.46
C PRO A 165 10.47 -0.62 2.05
N SER A 166 9.85 0.19 1.20
CA SER A 166 10.14 0.24 -0.24
C SER A 166 11.60 0.59 -0.52
N LEU A 167 12.16 1.52 0.24
CA LEU A 167 13.55 1.95 0.07
C LEU A 167 14.54 0.83 0.38
N ASP A 168 14.27 0.03 1.40
CA ASP A 168 15.17 -1.05 1.79
C ASP A 168 15.03 -2.24 0.84
N ALA A 169 13.81 -2.57 0.42
CA ALA A 169 13.56 -3.56 -0.62
C ALA A 169 14.30 -3.21 -1.92
N LEU A 170 14.25 -1.94 -2.36
CA LEU A 170 14.94 -1.50 -3.56
C LEU A 170 16.47 -1.54 -3.41
N LYS A 171 17.01 -1.14 -2.25
CA LYS A 171 18.45 -1.28 -1.97
C LYS A 171 18.90 -2.72 -2.12
N VAL A 172 18.14 -3.68 -1.59
CA VAL A 172 18.47 -5.11 -1.75
C VAL A 172 18.44 -5.49 -3.23
N ALA A 173 17.38 -5.15 -3.96
CA ALA A 173 17.23 -5.50 -5.37
C ALA A 173 18.35 -4.97 -6.29
N VAL A 174 18.90 -3.78 -6.01
CA VAL A 174 19.98 -3.18 -6.82
C VAL A 174 21.39 -3.58 -6.38
N HIS A 175 21.55 -4.21 -5.21
CA HIS A 175 22.83 -4.72 -4.72
C HIS A 175 23.00 -6.24 -4.98
N VAL A 176 22.14 -6.82 -5.83
CA VAL A 176 22.29 -8.19 -6.38
C VAL A 176 23.08 -8.16 -7.68
#